data_AF-Q26CZ9-F1
#
_entry.id   AF-Q26CZ9-F1
#
_cell.length_a   1.000
_cell.length_b   1.000
_cell.length_c   1.000
_cell.angle_alpha   90.00
_cell.angle_beta   90.00
_cell.angle_gamma   90.00
#
_symmetry.space_group_name_H-M   'P 1'
#
loop_
_entity.id
_entity.type
_entity.pdbx_description
1 polymer ?
#
loop_
_entity_poly.entity_id
_entity_poly.type
_entity_poly.pdbx_seq_one_letter_code
_entity_poly.pdbx_strand_id
1 'polypeptide(L)'
;MHSTLNLSCKSSLKYKKMKTMKNLVIIALMLTALTSYAAKSTSTVPVKKVTTVQFNNVKKGHFLTIKDALEVTLYKETIMSNGNYTQQFDLTTLANGNYSIELDQDNKIISQQFNVTNGVVSFSTENVFYKPVAVQKNEQILISQLASSDEVLDVQIYYNDSLIHEDEISDAAVLNRIYQLSTDMQGEYLIVMKSAGKTFYKSITL
;
A
#
# COMPACT_ATOMS: atom_id res chain seq x y z
N MET A 1 -36.47 31.72 36.60
CA MET A 1 -35.99 30.86 35.49
C MET A 1 -34.48 30.79 35.58
N HIS A 2 -33.92 29.66 35.96
CA HIS A 2 -32.66 29.09 35.46
C HIS A 2 -32.48 27.74 36.14
N SER A 3 -32.69 26.69 35.35
CA SER A 3 -32.60 25.28 35.73
C SER A 3 -31.15 24.82 35.66
N THR A 4 -30.59 24.37 36.77
CA THR A 4 -29.31 23.66 36.84
C THR A 4 -29.50 22.19 36.47
N LEU A 5 -28.87 21.75 35.37
CA LEU A 5 -28.85 20.35 34.95
C LEU A 5 -27.66 19.64 35.61
N ASN A 6 -27.94 18.81 36.61
CA ASN A 6 -27.01 17.82 37.13
C ASN A 6 -27.02 16.60 36.21
N LEU A 7 -25.88 16.26 35.62
CA LEU A 7 -25.68 14.99 34.92
C LEU A 7 -24.68 14.15 35.73
N SER A 8 -25.24 13.32 36.60
CA SER A 8 -24.58 12.16 37.16
C SER A 8 -24.70 11.01 36.16
N CYS A 9 -23.59 10.47 35.70
CA CYS A 9 -23.57 9.17 35.05
C CYS A 9 -22.50 8.29 35.70
N LYS A 10 -22.90 7.57 36.75
CA LYS A 10 -22.25 6.32 37.14
C LYS A 10 -22.86 5.21 36.28
N SER A 11 -22.05 4.59 35.42
CA SER A 11 -22.32 3.20 35.04
C SER A 11 -21.00 2.45 34.89
N SER A 12 -20.79 1.48 35.78
CA SER A 12 -19.68 0.56 35.76
C SER A 12 -19.95 -0.53 34.70
N LEU A 13 -19.25 -0.48 33.58
CA LEU A 13 -19.28 -1.58 32.62
C LEU A 13 -18.37 -2.70 33.12
N LYS A 14 -19.00 -3.76 33.64
CA LYS A 14 -18.36 -5.04 33.94
C LYS A 14 -17.83 -5.63 32.64
N TYR A 15 -16.50 -5.65 32.48
CA TYR A 15 -15.84 -6.31 31.36
C TYR A 15 -16.02 -7.83 31.46
N LYS A 16 -16.79 -8.41 30.54
CA LYS A 16 -16.97 -9.86 30.38
C LYS A 16 -15.75 -10.41 29.64
N LYS A 17 -14.97 -11.23 30.33
CA LYS A 17 -13.80 -11.96 29.80
C LYS A 17 -14.24 -12.83 28.60
N MET A 18 -13.90 -12.44 27.37
CA MET A 18 -14.14 -13.27 26.20
C MET A 18 -13.15 -14.45 26.20
N LYS A 19 -13.71 -15.65 26.15
CA LYS A 19 -13.02 -16.92 26.01
C LYS A 19 -12.36 -16.94 24.62
N THR A 20 -11.04 -17.02 24.58
CA THR A 20 -10.26 -17.15 23.34
C THR A 20 -10.67 -18.41 22.59
N MET A 21 -11.46 -18.25 21.53
CA MET A 21 -11.68 -19.31 20.56
C MET A 21 -10.41 -19.44 19.74
N LYS A 22 -9.65 -20.49 20.01
CA LYS A 22 -8.51 -20.89 19.18
C LYS A 22 -9.08 -21.32 17.83
N ASN A 23 -8.85 -20.52 16.78
CA ASN A 23 -9.08 -20.96 15.41
C ASN A 23 -8.14 -22.15 15.13
N LEU A 24 -8.68 -23.36 15.24
CA LEU A 24 -8.04 -24.59 14.76
C LEU A 24 -8.06 -24.52 13.23
N VAL A 25 -6.93 -24.10 12.64
CA VAL A 25 -6.67 -24.30 11.21
C VAL A 25 -6.52 -25.81 11.01
N ILE A 26 -7.53 -26.43 10.40
CA ILE A 26 -7.48 -27.83 10.01
C ILE A 26 -6.56 -27.93 8.78
N ILE A 27 -5.31 -28.32 9.00
CA ILE A 27 -4.44 -28.77 7.92
C ILE A 27 -4.84 -30.21 7.61
N ALA A 28 -5.63 -30.41 6.56
CA ALA A 28 -5.91 -31.74 6.04
C ALA A 28 -4.67 -32.25 5.29
N LEU A 29 -3.81 -33.02 5.97
CA LEU A 29 -2.79 -33.84 5.31
C LEU A 29 -3.50 -35.01 4.60
N MET A 30 -3.74 -34.87 3.30
CA MET A 30 -4.12 -36.00 2.45
C MET A 30 -2.85 -36.86 2.24
N LEU A 31 -2.68 -37.93 3.01
CA LEU A 31 -1.78 -39.03 2.63
C LEU A 31 -2.51 -39.95 1.67
N THR A 32 -2.37 -39.71 0.37
CA THR A 32 -2.71 -40.71 -0.65
C THR A 32 -1.47 -41.54 -0.95
N ALA A 33 -1.50 -42.82 -0.60
CA ALA A 33 -0.49 -43.77 -1.04
C ALA A 33 -0.58 -43.92 -2.58
N LEU A 34 0.45 -43.48 -3.29
CA LEU A 34 0.58 -43.74 -4.73
C LEU A 34 1.24 -45.11 -4.92
N THR A 35 0.48 -46.09 -5.40
CA THR A 35 1.04 -47.32 -5.98
C THR A 35 1.64 -47.00 -7.35
N SER A 36 2.87 -47.45 -7.55
CA SER A 36 3.73 -47.22 -8.71
C SER A 36 3.13 -47.73 -10.03
N TYR A 37 3.27 -46.95 -11.10
CA TYR A 37 3.32 -47.47 -12.48
C TYR A 37 4.43 -46.74 -13.25
N ALA A 38 5.48 -47.48 -13.59
CA ALA A 38 6.59 -46.97 -14.39
C ALA A 38 6.22 -47.09 -15.89
N ALA A 39 5.77 -46.00 -16.49
CA ALA A 39 5.82 -45.82 -17.93
C ALA A 39 7.00 -44.89 -18.25
N LYS A 40 7.99 -45.36 -19.00
CA LYS A 40 9.02 -44.51 -19.61
C LYS A 40 8.35 -43.62 -20.65
N SER A 41 7.80 -42.51 -20.18
CA SER A 41 7.55 -41.32 -20.98
C SER A 41 8.79 -40.46 -20.84
N THR A 42 9.48 -40.17 -21.95
CA THR A 42 10.42 -39.04 -22.00
C THR A 42 9.60 -37.76 -21.86
N SER A 43 9.19 -37.46 -20.63
CA SER A 43 8.64 -36.17 -20.29
C SER A 43 9.79 -35.20 -20.37
N THR A 44 9.88 -34.49 -21.50
CA THR A 44 10.54 -33.20 -21.55
C THR A 44 9.86 -32.37 -20.46
N VAL A 45 10.46 -32.32 -19.26
CA VAL A 45 10.03 -31.40 -18.22
C VAL A 45 10.10 -30.03 -18.88
N PRO A 46 8.97 -29.34 -19.10
CA PRO A 46 9.03 -28.01 -19.68
C PRO A 46 9.95 -27.17 -18.80
N VAL A 47 10.97 -26.57 -19.41
CA VAL A 47 11.95 -25.76 -18.68
C VAL A 47 11.15 -24.73 -17.89
N LYS A 48 11.26 -24.81 -16.56
CA LYS A 48 10.61 -23.89 -15.62
C LYS A 48 11.02 -22.47 -16.03
N LYS A 49 10.09 -21.70 -16.58
CA LYS A 49 10.37 -20.31 -16.99
C LYS A 49 10.34 -19.45 -15.75
N VAL A 50 11.52 -19.20 -15.21
CA VAL A 50 11.72 -18.33 -14.05
C VAL A 50 11.80 -16.88 -14.52
N THR A 51 10.96 -16.02 -13.97
CA THR A 51 11.05 -14.57 -14.11
C THR A 51 12.00 -14.03 -13.06
N THR A 52 13.01 -13.26 -13.47
CA THR A 52 13.88 -12.54 -12.54
C THR A 52 13.40 -11.10 -12.41
N VAL A 53 13.02 -10.71 -11.20
CA VAL A 53 12.66 -9.34 -10.84
C VAL A 53 13.89 -8.68 -10.22
N GLN A 54 14.24 -7.47 -10.69
CA GLN A 54 15.40 -6.73 -10.22
C GLN A 54 15.03 -5.28 -9.93
N PHE A 55 15.49 -4.79 -8.79
CA PHE A 55 15.37 -3.38 -8.42
C PHE A 55 16.69 -2.88 -7.87
N ASN A 56 17.11 -1.70 -8.33
CA ASN A 56 18.31 -1.03 -7.83
C ASN A 56 17.95 -0.08 -6.68
N ASN A 57 18.92 0.22 -5.82
CA ASN A 57 18.80 1.20 -4.74
C ASN A 57 17.60 0.96 -3.80
N VAL A 58 17.31 -0.31 -3.49
CA VAL A 58 16.36 -0.64 -2.43
C VAL A 58 16.97 -0.34 -1.06
N LYS A 59 16.12 -0.13 -0.06
CA LYS A 59 16.51 -0.04 1.35
C LYS A 59 15.83 -1.12 2.15
N LYS A 60 16.46 -1.51 3.26
CA LYS A 60 15.83 -2.34 4.29
C LYS A 60 14.52 -1.69 4.73
N GLY A 61 13.45 -2.47 4.74
CA GLY A 61 12.10 -2.02 5.10
C GLY A 61 11.21 -1.66 3.92
N HIS A 62 11.74 -1.51 2.70
CA HIS A 62 10.89 -1.44 1.50
C HIS A 62 10.07 -2.73 1.34
N PHE A 63 8.94 -2.67 0.65
CA PHE A 63 8.07 -3.83 0.45
C PHE A 63 7.98 -4.20 -1.03
N LEU A 64 8.15 -5.49 -1.33
CA LEU A 64 7.78 -6.05 -2.63
C LEU A 64 6.42 -6.74 -2.49
N THR A 65 5.50 -6.48 -3.39
CA THR A 65 4.20 -7.16 -3.45
C THR A 65 3.88 -7.65 -4.84
N ILE A 66 3.14 -8.76 -4.92
CA ILE A 66 2.48 -9.22 -6.14
C ILE A 66 0.98 -9.28 -5.86
N LYS A 67 0.18 -8.69 -6.75
CA LYS A 67 -1.27 -8.63 -6.61
C LYS A 67 -1.98 -9.15 -7.86
N ASP A 68 -3.21 -9.59 -7.70
CA ASP A 68 -4.11 -9.89 -8.82
C ASP A 68 -4.87 -8.64 -9.30
N ALA A 69 -5.72 -8.81 -10.32
CA ALA A 69 -6.53 -7.76 -10.90
C ALA A 69 -7.56 -7.11 -9.95
N LEU A 70 -7.84 -7.73 -8.80
CA LEU A 70 -8.72 -7.20 -7.76
C LEU A 70 -7.92 -6.56 -6.61
N GLU A 71 -6.63 -6.28 -6.83
CA GLU A 71 -5.68 -5.75 -5.85
C GLU A 71 -5.44 -6.68 -4.64
N VAL A 72 -5.83 -7.97 -4.73
CA VAL A 72 -5.59 -8.94 -3.67
C VAL A 72 -4.10 -9.31 -3.67
N THR A 73 -3.45 -9.14 -2.51
CA THR A 73 -2.03 -9.46 -2.36
C THR A 73 -1.82 -10.98 -2.33
N LEU A 74 -1.12 -11.49 -3.34
CA LEU A 74 -0.74 -12.90 -3.48
C LEU A 74 0.63 -13.18 -2.85
N TYR A 75 1.51 -12.18 -2.88
CA TYR A 75 2.85 -12.25 -2.31
C TYR A 75 3.20 -10.91 -1.66
N LYS A 76 3.89 -10.98 -0.51
CA LYS A 76 4.48 -9.81 0.15
C LYS A 76 5.79 -10.18 0.81
N GLU A 77 6.80 -9.35 0.58
CA GLU A 77 8.11 -9.47 1.19
C GLU A 77 8.58 -8.12 1.71
N THR A 78 9.27 -8.12 2.84
CA THR A 78 10.00 -6.95 3.33
C THR A 78 11.47 -7.10 2.95
N ILE A 79 12.01 -6.12 2.25
CA ILE A 79 13.41 -6.08 1.85
C ILE A 79 14.29 -5.99 3.10
N MET A 80 15.30 -6.87 3.19
CA MET A 80 16.13 -7.02 4.39
C MET A 80 17.47 -6.27 4.34
N SER A 81 17.90 -5.85 3.15
CA SER A 81 19.20 -5.19 2.90
C SER A 81 19.09 -4.00 1.95
N ASN A 82 20.04 -3.10 2.04
CA ASN A 82 20.17 -1.98 1.10
C ASN A 82 20.91 -2.42 -0.17
N GLY A 83 20.71 -1.71 -1.28
CA GLY A 83 21.47 -1.89 -2.53
C GLY A 83 20.63 -2.49 -3.65
N ASN A 84 21.20 -3.46 -4.37
CA ASN A 84 20.49 -4.14 -5.46
C ASN A 84 19.71 -5.33 -4.90
N TYR A 85 18.48 -5.46 -5.37
CA TYR A 85 17.60 -6.57 -5.06
C TYR A 85 17.33 -7.38 -6.32
N THR A 86 17.44 -8.70 -6.20
CA THR A 86 17.13 -9.66 -7.25
C THR A 86 16.36 -10.80 -6.63
N GLN A 87 15.21 -11.13 -7.22
CA GLN A 87 14.41 -12.28 -6.80
C GLN A 87 13.83 -13.00 -8.00
N GLN A 88 13.74 -14.32 -7.87
CA GLN A 88 13.23 -15.20 -8.91
C GLN A 88 11.84 -15.70 -8.57
N PHE A 89 10.92 -15.59 -9.52
CA PHE A 89 9.54 -16.04 -9.41
C PHE A 89 9.20 -16.99 -10.55
N ASP A 90 8.44 -18.05 -10.25
CA ASP A 90 7.79 -18.85 -11.28
C ASP A 90 6.34 -18.40 -11.46
N LEU A 91 6.18 -17.32 -12.22
CA LEU A 91 4.87 -16.69 -12.48
C LEU A 91 4.02 -17.52 -13.46
N THR A 92 4.59 -18.53 -14.13
CA THR A 92 3.85 -19.39 -15.06
C THR A 92 2.82 -20.29 -14.36
N THR A 93 2.95 -20.44 -13.04
CA THR A 93 2.04 -21.22 -12.19
C THR A 93 0.76 -20.47 -11.81
N LEU A 94 0.71 -19.16 -12.05
CA LEU A 94 -0.47 -18.35 -11.79
C LEU A 94 -1.57 -18.67 -12.81
N ALA A 95 -2.83 -18.50 -12.39
CA ALA A 95 -3.97 -18.66 -13.29
C ALA A 95 -3.95 -17.59 -14.40
N ASN A 96 -4.66 -17.85 -15.50
CA ASN A 96 -4.81 -16.86 -16.55
C ASN A 96 -5.43 -15.57 -15.98
N GLY A 97 -4.80 -14.42 -16.22
CA GLY A 97 -5.25 -13.16 -15.63
C GLY A 97 -4.20 -12.05 -15.67
N ASN A 98 -4.59 -10.90 -15.12
CA ASN A 98 -3.74 -9.73 -14.96
C ASN A 98 -3.27 -9.61 -13.52
N TYR A 99 -2.03 -9.16 -13.36
CA TYR A 99 -1.34 -9.05 -12.09
C TYR A 99 -0.45 -7.82 -12.10
N SER A 100 0.02 -7.41 -10.93
CA SER A 100 1.02 -6.37 -10.75
C SER A 100 2.13 -6.82 -9.82
N ILE A 101 3.35 -6.38 -10.09
CA ILE A 101 4.46 -6.41 -9.13
C ILE A 101 4.72 -4.96 -8.71
N GLU A 102 4.73 -4.69 -7.41
CA GLU A 102 4.95 -3.36 -6.86
C GLU A 102 6.09 -3.37 -5.83
N LEU A 103 7.06 -2.47 -6.01
CA LEU A 103 8.04 -2.11 -5.00
C LEU A 103 7.64 -0.78 -4.35
N ASP A 104 7.21 -0.86 -3.09
CA ASP A 104 6.88 0.29 -2.27
C ASP A 104 8.13 0.80 -1.53
N GLN A 105 8.56 2.01 -1.89
CA GLN A 105 9.72 2.71 -1.33
C GLN A 105 9.28 3.93 -0.50
N ASP A 106 10.22 4.58 0.19
CA ASP A 106 9.92 5.74 1.04
C ASP A 106 9.12 6.86 0.33
N ASN A 107 9.53 7.22 -0.90
CA ASN A 107 9.03 8.39 -1.62
C ASN A 107 8.30 8.06 -2.94
N LYS A 108 8.28 6.79 -3.36
CA LYS A 108 7.65 6.38 -4.60
C LYS A 108 7.26 4.90 -4.57
N ILE A 109 6.40 4.51 -5.49
CA ILE A 109 6.02 3.14 -5.77
C ILE A 109 6.40 2.85 -7.21
N ILE A 110 7.24 1.83 -7.41
CA ILE A 110 7.59 1.35 -8.75
C ILE A 110 6.71 0.13 -9.01
N SER A 111 6.02 0.11 -10.14
CA SER A 111 5.05 -0.94 -10.47
C SER A 111 5.23 -1.42 -11.90
N GLN A 112 4.97 -2.70 -12.13
CA GLN A 112 4.93 -3.28 -13.47
C GLN A 112 3.76 -4.26 -13.54
N GLN A 113 2.88 -4.07 -14.51
CA GLN A 113 1.78 -4.99 -14.76
C GLN A 113 2.29 -6.17 -15.60
N PHE A 114 1.65 -7.32 -15.42
CA PHE A 114 1.89 -8.47 -16.29
C PHE A 114 0.63 -9.31 -16.46
N ASN A 115 0.52 -9.92 -17.63
CA ASN A 115 -0.53 -10.87 -17.95
C ASN A 115 0.04 -12.29 -17.98
N VAL A 116 -0.74 -13.24 -17.47
CA VAL A 116 -0.50 -14.68 -17.66
C VAL A 116 -1.58 -15.24 -18.57
N THR A 117 -1.19 -15.87 -19.67
CA THR A 117 -2.08 -16.57 -20.59
C THR A 117 -1.47 -17.91 -20.98
N ASN A 118 -2.12 -19.01 -20.58
CA ASN A 118 -1.68 -20.38 -20.85
C ASN A 118 -0.23 -20.64 -20.41
N GLY A 119 0.15 -20.14 -19.24
CA GLY A 119 1.51 -20.25 -18.69
C GLY A 119 2.55 -19.35 -19.37
N VAL A 120 2.15 -18.48 -20.29
CA VAL A 120 3.01 -17.44 -20.89
C VAL A 120 2.81 -16.14 -20.13
N VAL A 121 3.93 -15.54 -19.68
CA VAL A 121 3.94 -14.29 -18.93
C VAL A 121 4.38 -13.15 -19.85
N SER A 122 3.66 -12.04 -19.84
CA SER A 122 3.98 -10.84 -20.64
C SER A 122 3.88 -9.59 -19.77
N PHE A 123 4.97 -8.81 -19.72
CA PHE A 123 5.09 -7.62 -18.88
C PHE A 123 4.77 -6.34 -19.66
N SER A 124 4.16 -5.37 -18.97
CA SER A 124 4.02 -3.99 -19.45
C SER A 124 5.30 -3.19 -19.25
N THR A 125 5.29 -1.92 -19.66
CA THR A 125 6.30 -0.97 -19.20
C THR A 125 6.18 -0.72 -17.70
N GLU A 126 7.31 -0.37 -17.09
CA GLU A 126 7.36 0.09 -15.70
C GLU A 126 6.61 1.42 -15.56
N ASN A 127 5.93 1.60 -14.44
CA ASN A 127 5.27 2.83 -14.03
C ASN A 127 5.77 3.26 -12.65
N VAL A 128 6.02 4.57 -12.47
CA VAL A 128 6.53 5.14 -11.22
C VAL A 128 5.53 6.16 -10.70
N PHE A 129 4.99 5.88 -9.51
CA PHE A 129 4.13 6.80 -8.78
C PHE A 129 4.94 7.49 -7.67
N TYR A 130 5.04 8.82 -7.70
CA TYR A 130 5.69 9.57 -6.62
C TYR A 130 4.68 9.93 -5.54
N LYS A 131 5.03 9.67 -4.28
CA LYS A 131 4.16 9.95 -3.13
C LYS A 131 4.13 11.46 -2.87
N PRO A 132 2.95 12.05 -2.55
CA PRO A 132 2.88 13.43 -2.11
C PRO A 132 3.60 13.61 -0.76
N VAL A 133 4.22 14.77 -0.59
CA VAL A 133 4.96 15.13 0.63
C VAL A 133 4.45 16.46 1.16
N ALA A 134 4.24 16.53 2.48
CA ALA A 134 3.92 17.75 3.20
C ALA A 134 5.06 18.12 4.15
N VAL A 135 5.55 19.36 4.04
CA VAL A 135 6.64 19.92 4.85
C VAL A 135 6.17 21.20 5.53
N GLN A 136 6.34 21.28 6.84
CA GLN A 136 6.13 22.51 7.60
C GLN A 136 7.38 23.37 7.55
N LYS A 137 7.20 24.67 7.31
CA LYS A 137 8.22 25.70 7.50
C LYS A 137 7.56 26.88 8.21
N ASN A 138 7.89 27.06 9.49
CA ASN A 138 7.22 28.03 10.36
C ASN A 138 5.68 27.81 10.32
N GLU A 139 4.92 28.86 10.03
CA GLU A 139 3.47 28.86 9.88
C GLU A 139 3.01 28.43 8.47
N GLN A 140 3.86 27.82 7.65
CA GLN A 140 3.51 27.39 6.30
C GLN A 140 3.57 25.88 6.14
N ILE A 141 2.62 25.34 5.37
CA ILE A 141 2.62 23.96 4.90
C ILE A 141 2.87 23.98 3.39
N LEU A 142 4.01 23.43 2.97
CA LEU A 142 4.28 23.16 1.57
C LEU A 142 3.88 21.73 1.25
N ILE A 143 2.98 21.54 0.28
CA ILE A 143 2.62 20.25 -0.29
C ILE A 143 3.15 20.16 -1.71
N SER A 144 3.74 19.02 -2.07
CA SER A 144 4.26 18.77 -3.41
C SER A 144 4.20 17.30 -3.81
N GLN A 145 3.93 17.04 -5.09
CA GLN A 145 3.98 15.73 -5.73
C GLN A 145 4.49 15.88 -7.17
N LEU A 146 5.39 15.00 -7.60
CA LEU A 146 5.70 14.84 -9.03
C LEU A 146 4.60 13.97 -9.65
N ALA A 147 3.97 14.45 -10.70
CA ALA A 147 2.75 13.88 -11.22
C ALA A 147 2.84 13.54 -12.71
N SER A 148 2.11 12.49 -13.10
CA SER A 148 1.75 12.25 -14.50
C SER A 148 0.65 13.23 -14.94
N SER A 149 0.43 13.40 -16.24
CA SER A 149 -0.41 14.47 -16.80
C SER A 149 -1.88 14.46 -16.34
N ASP A 150 -2.36 13.33 -15.82
CA ASP A 150 -3.75 13.06 -15.44
C ASP A 150 -3.93 12.79 -13.93
N GLU A 151 -2.87 12.95 -13.13
CA GLU A 151 -2.97 12.74 -11.68
C GLU A 151 -3.57 13.97 -10.99
N VAL A 152 -4.49 13.68 -10.06
CA VAL A 152 -5.10 14.66 -9.16
C VAL A 152 -4.59 14.42 -7.75
N LEU A 153 -4.33 15.52 -7.03
CA LEU A 153 -3.96 15.52 -5.62
C LEU A 153 -5.03 16.26 -4.82
N ASP A 154 -5.81 15.52 -4.04
CA ASP A 154 -6.75 16.08 -3.08
C ASP A 154 -6.03 16.34 -1.75
N VAL A 155 -6.25 17.52 -1.19
CA VAL A 155 -5.71 17.92 0.11
C VAL A 155 -6.85 18.29 1.04
N GLN A 156 -6.82 17.73 2.25
CA GLN A 156 -7.68 18.12 3.35
C GLN A 156 -6.82 18.49 4.56
N ILE A 157 -7.12 19.63 5.20
CA ILE A 157 -6.41 20.09 6.40
C ILE A 157 -7.39 20.14 7.55
N TYR A 158 -7.06 19.43 8.61
CA TYR A 158 -7.80 19.40 9.85
C TYR A 158 -7.02 20.12 10.95
N TYR A 159 -7.73 20.83 11.82
CA TYR A 159 -7.21 21.45 13.04
C TYR A 159 -8.05 20.97 14.23
N ASN A 160 -7.42 20.36 15.23
CA ASN A 160 -8.10 19.73 16.38
C ASN A 160 -9.33 18.89 15.94
N ASP A 161 -9.08 17.95 15.02
CA ASP A 161 -10.07 17.05 14.40
C ASP A 161 -11.18 17.71 13.57
N SER A 162 -11.17 19.03 13.40
CA SER A 162 -12.13 19.77 12.57
C SER A 162 -11.55 20.06 11.20
N LEU A 163 -12.24 19.69 10.14
CA LEU A 163 -11.86 20.05 8.76
C LEU A 163 -11.95 21.56 8.58
N ILE A 164 -10.83 22.21 8.25
CA ILE A 164 -10.75 23.66 8.06
C ILE A 164 -10.46 24.06 6.62
N HIS A 165 -10.00 23.13 5.78
CA HIS A 165 -9.68 23.40 4.37
C HIS A 165 -9.73 22.15 3.50
N GLU A 166 -10.16 22.33 2.25
CA GLU A 166 -10.11 21.35 1.17
C GLU A 166 -9.60 22.03 -0.11
N ASP A 167 -8.78 21.31 -0.88
CA ASP A 167 -8.19 21.80 -2.12
C ASP A 167 -7.95 20.62 -3.07
N GLU A 168 -8.03 20.89 -4.37
CA GLU A 168 -7.77 19.93 -5.44
C GLU A 168 -6.69 20.53 -6.34
N ILE A 169 -5.61 19.78 -6.59
CA ILE A 169 -4.47 20.22 -7.40
C ILE A 169 -4.31 19.24 -8.56
N SER A 170 -4.40 19.76 -9.79
CA SER A 170 -4.36 18.97 -11.04
C SER A 170 -3.57 19.70 -12.13
N ASP A 171 -3.50 19.09 -13.32
CA ASP A 171 -3.09 19.72 -14.58
C ASP A 171 -1.64 20.25 -14.62
N ALA A 172 -0.73 19.65 -13.86
CA ALA A 172 0.68 19.98 -13.90
C ALA A 172 1.57 18.77 -13.63
N ALA A 173 2.78 18.76 -14.23
CA ALA A 173 3.80 17.74 -13.95
C ALA A 173 4.31 17.80 -12.49
N VAL A 174 4.11 18.93 -11.81
CA VAL A 174 4.43 19.11 -10.40
C VAL A 174 3.22 19.75 -9.72
N LEU A 175 2.45 18.94 -9.00
CA LEU A 175 1.33 19.40 -8.20
C LEU A 175 1.88 19.99 -6.91
N ASN A 176 1.67 21.29 -6.67
CA ASN A 176 2.17 21.94 -5.46
C ASN A 176 1.22 23.04 -4.95
N ARG A 177 1.24 23.25 -3.63
CA ARG A 177 0.53 24.33 -2.96
C ARG A 177 1.23 24.72 -1.66
N ILE A 178 1.15 26.00 -1.32
CA ILE A 178 1.55 26.52 -0.01
C ILE A 178 0.29 26.97 0.72
N TYR A 179 0.10 26.47 1.94
CA TYR A 179 -0.96 26.93 2.84
C TYR A 179 -0.34 27.72 3.99
N GLN A 180 -0.87 28.92 4.23
CA GLN A 180 -0.49 29.75 5.35
C GLN A 180 -1.40 29.43 6.54
N LEU A 181 -0.81 29.00 7.65
CA LEU A 181 -1.50 28.79 8.92
C LEU A 181 -1.61 30.12 9.66
N SER A 182 -2.71 30.28 10.40
CA SER A 182 -2.89 31.41 11.30
C SER A 182 -2.05 31.24 12.56
N THR A 183 -1.29 32.28 12.94
CA THR A 183 -0.54 32.32 14.20
C THR A 183 -1.43 32.24 15.44
N ASP A 184 -2.72 32.55 15.32
CA ASP A 184 -3.66 32.52 16.44
C ASP A 184 -4.26 31.12 16.66
N MET A 185 -4.01 30.19 15.73
CA MET A 185 -4.50 28.81 15.77
C MET A 185 -3.36 27.83 16.08
N GLN A 186 -2.83 27.93 17.30
CA GLN A 186 -1.78 27.04 17.82
C GLN A 186 -2.37 25.67 18.19
N GLY A 187 -1.69 24.59 17.84
CA GLY A 187 -2.18 23.24 18.10
C GLY A 187 -1.89 22.22 17.01
N GLU A 188 -2.62 21.11 17.05
CA GLU A 188 -2.40 19.96 16.16
C GLU A 188 -3.14 20.11 14.83
N TYR A 189 -2.40 19.86 13.75
CA TYR A 189 -2.94 19.78 12.41
C TYR A 189 -2.70 18.40 11.82
N LEU A 190 -3.71 17.90 11.11
CA LEU A 190 -3.62 16.70 10.28
C LEU A 190 -3.85 17.07 8.83
N ILE A 191 -2.85 16.80 8.00
CA ILE A 191 -2.93 16.95 6.55
C ILE A 191 -3.18 15.56 5.96
N VAL A 192 -4.28 15.44 5.22
CA VAL A 192 -4.65 14.24 4.47
C VAL A 192 -4.47 14.55 2.99
N MET A 193 -3.62 13.77 2.32
CA MET A 193 -3.33 13.90 0.89
C MET A 193 -3.80 12.64 0.18
N LYS A 194 -4.62 12.76 -0.86
CA LYS A 194 -5.11 11.61 -1.64
C LYS A 194 -4.68 11.76 -3.10
N SER A 195 -4.08 10.70 -3.65
CA SER A 195 -3.68 10.66 -5.05
C SER A 195 -3.62 9.20 -5.51
N ALA A 196 -4.05 8.94 -6.76
CA ALA A 196 -4.11 7.60 -7.36
C ALA A 196 -4.78 6.53 -6.45
N GLY A 197 -5.86 6.91 -5.76
CA GLY A 197 -6.59 6.03 -4.82
C GLY A 197 -5.84 5.70 -3.53
N LYS A 198 -4.69 6.32 -3.28
CA LYS A 198 -3.87 6.13 -2.07
C LYS A 198 -4.02 7.35 -1.17
N THR A 199 -3.97 7.14 0.15
CA THR A 199 -4.06 8.22 1.15
C THR A 199 -2.77 8.31 1.95
N PHE A 200 -2.28 9.53 2.14
CA PHE A 200 -1.07 9.87 2.88
C PHE A 200 -1.41 10.87 3.97
N TYR A 201 -0.71 10.78 5.09
CA TYR A 201 -0.99 11.58 6.27
C TYR A 201 0.27 12.30 6.74
N LYS A 202 0.10 13.54 7.20
CA LYS A 202 1.13 14.29 7.89
C LYS A 202 0.52 15.00 9.09
N SER A 203 1.04 14.72 10.27
CA SER A 203 0.74 15.48 11.47
C SER A 203 1.82 16.53 11.70
N ILE A 204 1.39 17.73 12.09
CA ILE A 204 2.27 18.83 12.49
C ILE A 204 1.67 19.53 13.71
N THR A 205 2.51 20.27 14.43
CA THR A 205 2.09 21.13 15.53
C THR A 205 2.62 22.52 15.24
N LEU A 206 1.74 23.51 15.31
CA LEU A 206 2.14 24.91 15.36
C LEU A 206 2.32 25.30 16.82
#